data_AF-A0A441HL41-F1
#
_entry.id   AF-A0A441HL41-F1
#
_cell.length_a   1.000
_cell.length_b   1.000
_cell.length_c   1.000
_cell.angle_alpha   90.00
_cell.angle_beta   90.00
_cell.angle_gamma   90.00
#
_symmetry.space_group_name_H-M   'P 1'
#
loop_
_entity.id
_entity.type
_entity.pdbx_description
1 polymer ?
#
loop_
_entity_poly.entity_id
_entity_poly.type
_entity_poly.pdbx_seq_one_letter_code
_entity_poly.pdbx_strand_id
1 'polypeptide(L)' 'MQTDLEPDIQVQHAAEWLASAGKTGRATVPDLRSRFGLTAHQAIEAIRLANALRLARAR' A
#
# COMPACT_ATOMS: atom_id res chain seq x y z
N MET A 1 -5.18 11.95 -20.24
CA MET A 1 -6.04 12.22 -19.06
C MET A 1 -5.35 11.63 -17.87
N GLN A 2 -4.76 12.45 -17.01
CA GLN A 2 -4.21 12.00 -15.73
C GLN A 2 -5.42 11.81 -14.82
N THR A 3 -5.84 10.57 -14.58
CA THR A 3 -6.85 10.27 -13.57
C THR A 3 -6.21 10.53 -12.23
N ASP A 4 -6.50 11.69 -11.64
CA ASP A 4 -6.19 11.98 -10.24
C ASP A 4 -7.00 10.99 -9.39
N LEU A 5 -6.40 9.82 -9.16
CA LEU A 5 -6.96 8.81 -8.27
C LEU A 5 -7.00 9.41 -6.88
N GLU A 6 -8.18 9.39 -6.26
CA GLU A 6 -8.38 9.89 -4.91
C GLU A 6 -7.35 9.24 -3.96
N PRO A 7 -6.82 10.00 -2.98
CA PRO A 7 -5.82 9.54 -2.03
C PRO A 7 -6.10 8.15 -1.45
N ASP A 8 -7.38 7.86 -1.20
CA ASP A 8 -7.86 6.61 -0.63
C ASP A 8 -7.75 5.42 -1.59
N ILE A 9 -7.94 5.65 -2.90
CA ILE A 9 -7.81 4.60 -3.91
C ILE A 9 -6.36 4.13 -4.04
N GLN A 10 -5.40 5.07 -4.00
CA GLN A 10 -3.98 4.72 -4.04
C GLN A 10 -3.52 3.97 -2.78
N VAL A 11 -4.03 4.35 -1.61
CA VAL A 11 -3.77 3.65 -0.35
C VAL A 11 -4.32 2.22 -0.40
N GLN A 12 -5.57 2.05 -0.87
CA GLN A 12 -6.20 0.73 -1.01
C GLN A 12 -5.41 -0.16 -1.97
N HIS A 13 -5.07 0.34 -3.15
CA HIS A 13 -4.33 -0.43 -4.16
C HIS A 13 -2.92 -0.82 -3.66
N ALA A 14 -2.21 0.09 -3.00
CA ALA A 14 -0.92 -0.19 -2.38
C ALA A 14 -1.04 -1.25 -1.27
N ALA A 15 -2.10 -1.20 -0.46
CA ALA A 15 -2.35 -2.17 0.61
C ALA A 15 -2.62 -3.57 0.07
N GLU A 16 -3.45 -3.69 -0.97
CA GLU A 16 -3.75 -4.96 -1.63
C GLU A 16 -2.52 -5.59 -2.27
N TRP A 17 -1.72 -4.76 -2.97
CA TRP A 17 -0.45 -5.18 -3.53
C TRP A 17 0.49 -5.67 -2.43
N LEU A 18 0.67 -4.88 -1.37
CA LEU A 18 1.57 -5.22 -0.26
C LEU A 18 1.10 -6.49 0.47
N ALA A 19 -0.20 -6.67 0.67
CA ALA A 19 -0.78 -7.85 1.29
C ALA A 19 -0.48 -9.14 0.50
N SER A 20 -0.32 -9.03 -0.82
CA SER A 20 -0.19 -10.17 -1.75
C SER A 20 1.26 -10.46 -2.16
N ALA A 21 2.09 -9.43 -2.39
CA ALA A 21 3.40 -9.58 -3.03
C ALA A 21 4.55 -9.98 -2.09
N GLY A 22 4.34 -9.97 -0.76
CA GLY A 22 5.42 -10.19 0.21
C GLY A 22 6.47 -9.06 0.20
N LYS A 23 7.38 -9.04 1.19
CA LYS A 23 8.41 -7.99 1.31
C LYS A 23 9.42 -8.10 0.16
N THR A 24 9.64 -7.01 -0.58
CA THR A 24 10.54 -6.92 -1.73
C THR A 24 12.03 -6.79 -1.36
N GLY A 25 12.40 -7.02 -0.10
CA GLY A 25 13.75 -6.76 0.43
C GLY A 25 14.10 -5.27 0.60
N ARG A 26 13.29 -4.35 0.06
CA ARG A 26 13.42 -2.90 0.24
C ARG A 26 12.70 -2.42 1.49
N ALA A 27 13.11 -1.26 2.01
CA ALA A 27 12.35 -0.55 3.01
C ALA A 27 10.95 -0.21 2.46
N THR A 28 9.90 -0.63 3.18
CA THR A 28 8.53 -0.61 2.67
C THR A 28 8.01 0.78 2.36
N VAL A 29 8.25 1.77 3.23
CA VAL A 29 7.75 3.13 3.02
C VAL A 29 8.34 3.77 1.75
N PRO A 30 9.68 3.82 1.55
CA PRO A 30 10.23 4.30 0.28
C PRO A 30 9.72 3.55 -0.95
N ASP A 31 9.61 2.22 -0.89
CA ASP A 31 9.15 1.41 -2.03
C ASP A 31 7.69 1.74 -2.41
N LEU A 32 6.80 1.90 -1.42
CA LEU A 32 5.41 2.30 -1.66
C LEU A 32 5.30 3.72 -2.24
N ARG A 33 6.10 4.66 -1.72
CA ARG A 33 6.13 6.04 -2.22
C ARG A 33 6.56 6.08 -3.69
N SER A 34 7.63 5.36 -4.04
CA SER A 34 8.14 5.31 -5.42
C SER A 34 7.19 4.60 -6.39
N ARG A 35 6.48 3.55 -5.94
CA ARG A 35 5.58 2.77 -6.80
C ARG A 35 4.22 3.41 -7.03
N PHE A 36 3.63 3.99 -5.99
CA PHE A 36 2.23 4.42 -5.98
C PHE A 36 2.07 5.94 -5.84
N GLY A 37 3.16 6.70 -5.78
CA GLY A 37 3.12 8.16 -5.62
C GLY A 37 2.62 8.63 -4.25
N LEU A 38 2.68 7.75 -3.23
CA LEU A 38 2.15 8.05 -1.90
C LEU A 38 3.03 9.04 -1.14
N THR A 39 2.41 9.79 -0.22
CA THR A 39 3.11 10.42 0.91
C THR A 39 3.56 9.36 1.92
N ALA A 40 4.45 9.75 2.84
CA ALA A 40 4.86 8.85 3.93
C ALA A 40 3.67 8.45 4.82
N HIS A 41 2.74 9.37 5.07
CA HIS A 41 1.53 9.10 5.85
C HIS A 41 0.63 8.06 5.16
N GLN A 42 0.32 8.26 3.87
CA GLN A 42 -0.45 7.30 3.09
C GLN A 42 0.22 5.92 2.99
N ALA A 43 1.54 5.87 2.89
CA ALA A 43 2.27 4.60 2.90
C ALA A 43 2.11 3.86 4.24
N ILE A 44 2.09 4.56 5.38
CA ILE A 44 1.82 3.97 6.69
C ILE A 44 0.39 3.42 6.76
N GLU A 45 -0.59 4.17 6.26
CA GLU A 45 -1.98 3.72 6.18
C GLU A 45 -2.13 2.46 5.30
N ALA A 46 -1.44 2.42 4.15
CA ALA A 46 -1.42 1.24 3.29
C ALA A 46 -0.78 0.03 3.98
N ILE A 47 0.28 0.23 4.79
CA ILE A 47 0.89 -0.84 5.59
C ILE A 47 -0.08 -1.36 6.65
N ARG A 48 -0.78 -0.47 7.35
CA ARG A 48 -1.79 -0.84 8.36
C ARG A 48 -2.91 -1.67 7.73
N LEU A 49 -3.44 -1.20 6.60
CA LEU A 49 -4.50 -1.88 5.87
C LEU A 49 -4.04 -3.24 5.30
N ALA A 50 -2.82 -3.31 4.76
CA ALA A 50 -2.25 -4.57 4.28
C ALA A 50 -2.16 -5.63 5.39
N ASN A 51 -1.80 -5.24 6.62
CA ASN A 51 -1.77 -6.15 7.76
C ASN A 51 -3.19 -6.66 8.12
N ALA A 52 -4.20 -5.78 8.08
CA ALA A 52 -5.59 -6.18 8.30
C ALA A 52 -6.07 -7.17 7.23
N LEU A 53 -5.76 -6.92 5.95
CA LEU A 53 -6.07 -7.82 4.84
C LEU A 53 -5.41 -9.20 5.00
N ARG A 54 -4.14 -9.25 5.41
CA ARG A 54 -3.45 -10.53 5.68
C ARG A 54 -4.12 -11.31 6.82
N LEU A 55 -4.49 -10.63 7.90
CA LEU A 55 -5.19 -11.26 9.02
C LEU A 55 -6.56 -11.80 8.59
N ALA A 56 -7.31 -11.03 7.79
CA ALA A 56 -8.60 -11.46 7.28
C ALA A 56 -8.50 -12.68 6.35
N ARG A 57 -7.44 -12.78 5.54
CA ARG A 57 -7.18 -13.92 4.64
C ARG A 57 -6.67 -15.19 5.34
N ALA A 58 -6.15 -15.05 6.55
CA ALA A 58 -5.62 -16.17 7.33
C ALA A 58 -6.68 -16.84 8.23
N ARG A 59 -7.89 -16.27 8.30
CA ARG A 59 -9.06 -16.81 8.99
C ARG A 59 -9.94 -17.56 8.01
#